data_AF-A0A971H045-F1
#
_entry.id   AF-A0A971H045-F1
#
_cell.length_a   1.000
_cell.length_b   1.000
_cell.length_c   1.000
_cell.angle_alpha   90.00
_cell.angle_beta   90.00
_cell.angle_gamma   90.00
#
_symmetry.space_group_name_H-M   'P 1'
#
loop_
_entity.id
_entity.type
_entity.pdbx_description
1 polymer ?
#
loop_
_entity_poly.entity_id
_entity_poly.type
_entity_poly.pdbx_seq_one_letter_code
_entity_poly.pdbx_strand_id
1 'polypeptide(L)'
;MRGSSKTTDEETICDEQIKEYICEIIESEGICYGYYKITIILRRKFNLIINKKKVYRLCKELNVLRPQRQIKQKHPREIAQNREITNSNALWEVDIKYGYIHGEDRFFYIASFLDVYDRNIVEYHMGLSCTAEDIT
;
A
#
# COMPACT_ATOMS: atom_id res chain seq x y z
N MET A 1 -24.75 29.70 -3.58
CA MET A 1 -24.82 29.95 -5.04
C MET A 1 -24.74 28.62 -5.76
N ARG A 2 -25.72 28.31 -6.61
CA ARG A 2 -25.69 27.09 -7.45
C ARG A 2 -24.59 27.26 -8.49
N GLY A 3 -23.59 26.38 -8.48
CA GLY A 3 -22.57 26.34 -9.51
C GLY A 3 -23.06 25.62 -10.76
N SER A 4 -22.41 25.88 -11.89
CA SER A 4 -22.61 25.15 -13.14
C SER A 4 -21.28 24.97 -13.86
N SER A 5 -21.22 24.01 -14.79
CA SER A 5 -20.08 23.74 -15.66
C SER A 5 -20.56 23.61 -17.09
N LYS A 6 -19.72 23.98 -18.05
CA LYS A 6 -20.05 23.82 -19.48
C LYS A 6 -19.59 22.46 -20.00
N THR A 7 -20.28 21.92 -20.98
CA THR A 7 -19.76 20.86 -21.84
C THR A 7 -18.90 21.46 -22.96
N THR A 8 -18.23 20.61 -23.75
CA THR A 8 -17.55 21.05 -24.98
C THR A 8 -18.50 21.65 -26.01
N ASP A 9 -19.78 21.28 -25.96
CA ASP A 9 -20.84 21.74 -26.86
C ASP A 9 -21.54 23.02 -26.33
N GLU A 10 -20.89 23.71 -25.38
CA GLU A 10 -21.35 24.93 -24.70
C GLU A 10 -22.62 24.81 -23.84
N GLU A 11 -23.16 23.61 -23.67
CA GLU A 11 -24.30 23.36 -22.79
C GLU A 11 -23.92 23.54 -21.32
N THR A 12 -24.80 24.18 -20.55
CA THR A 12 -24.56 24.45 -19.14
C THR A 12 -25.22 23.40 -18.27
N ILE A 13 -24.41 22.62 -17.55
CA ILE A 13 -24.83 21.58 -16.63
C ILE A 13 -24.75 22.10 -15.19
N CYS A 14 -25.84 21.96 -14.44
CA CYS A 14 -25.91 22.39 -13.05
C CYS A 14 -25.17 21.43 -12.11
N ASP A 15 -24.81 21.92 -10.92
CA ASP A 15 -24.10 21.10 -9.92
C ASP A 15 -24.86 19.84 -9.49
N GLU A 16 -26.19 19.85 -9.44
CA GLU A 16 -26.99 18.67 -9.08
C GLU A 16 -26.90 17.58 -10.13
N GLN A 17 -26.97 17.92 -11.42
CA GLN A 17 -26.74 16.94 -12.49
C GLN A 17 -25.32 16.36 -12.44
N ILE A 18 -24.32 17.18 -12.11
CA ILE A 18 -22.94 16.68 -11.96
C ILE A 18 -22.82 15.73 -10.77
N LYS A 19 -23.57 15.97 -9.69
CA LYS A 19 -23.64 15.05 -8.54
C LYS A 19 -24.25 13.71 -8.93
N GLU A 20 -25.31 13.70 -9.72
CA GLU A 20 -25.90 12.47 -10.26
C GLU A 20 -24.88 11.67 -11.08
N TYR A 21 -24.14 12.32 -11.98
CA TYR A 21 -23.06 11.67 -12.74
C TYR A 21 -21.96 11.12 -11.82
N ILE A 22 -21.63 11.81 -10.73
CA ILE A 22 -20.66 11.32 -9.74
C ILE A 22 -21.16 10.03 -9.09
N CYS A 23 -22.44 9.97 -8.68
CA CYS A 23 -23.03 8.78 -8.09
C CYS A 23 -23.04 7.61 -9.09
N GLU A 24 -23.47 7.85 -10.33
CA GLU A 24 -23.47 6.84 -11.40
C GLU A 24 -22.07 6.25 -11.66
N ILE A 25 -21.04 7.11 -11.68
CA ILE A 25 -19.65 6.66 -11.83
C ILE A 25 -19.23 5.77 -10.66
N ILE A 26 -19.63 6.10 -9.43
CA ILE A 26 -19.26 5.33 -8.23
C ILE A 26 -19.95 3.97 -8.21
N GLU A 27 -21.24 3.92 -8.56
CA GLU A 27 -22.06 2.70 -8.54
C GLU A 27 -21.66 1.70 -9.63
N SER A 28 -21.18 2.17 -10.78
CA SER A 28 -20.77 1.32 -11.90
C SER A 28 -19.38 0.69 -11.70
N GLU A 29 -18.32 1.43 -12.04
CA GLU A 29 -16.93 0.93 -12.04
C GLU A 29 -16.05 1.66 -11.02
N GLY A 30 -16.58 2.72 -10.42
CA GLY A 30 -15.81 3.75 -9.72
C GLY A 30 -15.77 3.65 -8.21
N ILE A 31 -16.16 2.53 -7.60
CA ILE A 31 -16.20 2.38 -6.13
C ILE A 31 -14.84 2.71 -5.48
N CYS A 32 -13.73 2.44 -6.18
CA CYS A 32 -12.36 2.71 -5.76
C CYS A 32 -11.77 4.04 -6.27
N TYR A 33 -12.55 4.86 -6.97
CA TYR A 33 -12.06 6.10 -7.57
C TYR A 33 -12.12 7.26 -6.58
N GLY A 34 -10.98 7.95 -6.43
CA GLY A 34 -10.97 9.26 -5.80
C GLY A 34 -11.46 10.34 -6.77
N TYR A 35 -11.75 11.53 -6.23
CA TYR A 35 -12.24 12.68 -6.99
C TYR A 35 -11.41 13.01 -8.24
N TYR A 36 -10.10 12.72 -8.23
CA TYR A 36 -9.23 12.92 -9.38
C TYR A 36 -9.58 12.02 -10.57
N LYS A 37 -9.79 10.71 -10.33
CA LYS A 37 -10.22 9.77 -11.37
C LYS A 37 -11.64 10.07 -11.84
N ILE A 38 -12.54 10.42 -10.92
CA ILE A 38 -13.90 10.87 -11.24
C ILE A 38 -13.85 12.10 -12.15
N THR A 39 -12.96 13.07 -11.88
CA THR A 39 -12.78 14.26 -12.75
C THR A 39 -12.41 13.87 -14.19
N ILE A 40 -11.55 12.86 -14.37
CA ILE A 40 -11.15 12.39 -15.69
C ILE A 40 -12.33 11.75 -16.41
N ILE A 41 -13.15 10.96 -15.70
CA ILE A 41 -14.32 10.30 -16.29
C ILE A 41 -15.39 11.34 -16.66
N LEU A 42 -15.66 12.33 -15.81
CA LEU A 42 -16.57 13.43 -16.11
C LEU A 42 -16.19 14.17 -17.40
N ARG A 43 -14.89 14.35 -17.63
CA ARG A 43 -14.38 14.98 -18.86
C ARG A 43 -14.50 14.07 -20.09
N ARG A 44 -14.34 12.75 -19.93
CA ARG A 44 -14.29 11.79 -21.05
C ARG A 44 -15.65 11.25 -21.46
N LYS A 45 -16.53 10.96 -20.49
CA LYS A 45 -17.87 10.39 -20.75
C LYS A 45 -18.92 11.48 -20.97
N PHE A 46 -18.83 12.58 -20.23
CA PHE A 46 -19.84 13.64 -20.23
C PHE A 46 -19.34 14.96 -20.84
N ASN A 47 -18.14 14.95 -21.44
CA ASN A 47 -17.52 16.11 -22.10
C ASN A 47 -17.48 17.40 -21.23
N LEU A 48 -17.44 17.25 -19.90
CA LEU A 48 -17.51 18.39 -18.99
C LEU A 48 -16.19 19.16 -18.91
N ILE A 49 -16.24 20.47 -19.14
CA ILE A 49 -15.16 21.41 -18.87
C ILE A 49 -15.20 21.75 -17.37
N ILE A 50 -14.65 20.85 -16.55
CA ILE A 50 -14.68 20.94 -15.09
C ILE A 50 -13.31 20.85 -14.44
N ASN A 51 -13.08 21.62 -13.39
CA ASN A 51 -11.86 21.59 -12.58
C ASN A 51 -11.97 20.56 -11.46
N LYS A 52 -10.88 19.84 -11.16
CA LYS A 52 -10.77 18.89 -10.03
C LYS A 52 -11.15 19.49 -8.68
N LYS A 53 -10.94 20.80 -8.46
CA LYS A 53 -11.35 21.50 -7.22
C LYS A 53 -12.86 21.51 -7.05
N LYS A 54 -13.60 21.69 -8.15
CA LYS A 54 -15.07 21.66 -8.14
C LYS A 54 -15.58 20.25 -7.87
N VAL A 55 -15.02 19.24 -8.55
CA VAL A 55 -15.37 17.83 -8.30
C VAL A 55 -15.10 17.44 -6.86
N TYR A 56 -13.97 17.85 -6.28
CA TYR A 56 -13.68 17.62 -4.86
C TYR A 56 -14.76 18.20 -3.95
N ARG A 57 -15.19 19.46 -4.18
CA ARG A 57 -16.28 20.08 -3.42
C ARG A 57 -17.58 19.27 -3.54
N LEU A 58 -17.96 18.85 -4.75
CA LEU A 58 -19.19 18.08 -4.98
C LEU A 58 -19.13 16.69 -4.31
N CYS A 59 -18.00 15.98 -4.42
CA CYS A 59 -17.77 14.73 -3.69
C CYS A 59 -17.84 14.93 -2.16
N LYS A 60 -17.38 16.08 -1.65
CA LYS A 60 -17.48 16.42 -0.22
C LYS A 60 -18.92 16.65 0.21
N GLU A 61 -19.71 17.37 -0.59
CA GLU A 61 -21.14 17.61 -0.34
C GLU A 61 -21.95 16.30 -0.35
N LEU A 62 -21.59 15.36 -1.21
CA LEU A 62 -22.20 14.02 -1.29
C LEU A 62 -21.73 13.04 -0.20
N ASN A 63 -20.75 13.42 0.65
CA ASN A 63 -20.11 12.53 1.62
C ASN A 63 -19.50 11.24 1.01
N VAL A 64 -19.05 11.30 -0.24
CA VAL A 64 -18.41 10.16 -0.95
C VAL A 64 -16.88 10.19 -0.92
N LEU A 65 -16.28 11.19 -0.27
CA LEU A 65 -14.84 11.25 -0.09
C LEU A 65 -14.37 10.16 0.88
N ARG A 66 -13.39 9.36 0.44
CA ARG A 66 -12.72 8.40 1.31
C ARG A 66 -11.97 9.13 2.44
N PRO A 67 -11.83 8.49 3.62
CA PRO A 67 -11.05 9.05 4.71
C PRO A 67 -9.62 9.36 4.22
N GLN A 68 -9.11 10.52 4.65
CA GLN A 68 -7.74 10.88 4.37
C GLN A 68 -6.80 9.82 4.96
N ARG A 69 -5.83 9.37 4.16
CA ARG A 69 -4.80 8.42 4.63
C ARG A 69 -4.17 8.96 5.90
N GLN A 70 -4.35 8.25 7.01
CA GLN A 70 -3.66 8.56 8.25
C GLN A 70 -2.20 8.15 8.09
N ILE A 71 -1.29 9.13 8.19
CA ILE A 71 0.14 8.84 8.24
C ILE A 71 0.41 8.32 9.64
N LYS A 72 0.71 7.03 9.76
CA LYS A 72 1.18 6.47 11.04
C LYS A 72 2.47 7.19 11.43
N GLN A 73 2.52 7.70 12.66
CA GLN A 73 3.76 8.27 13.19
C GLN A 73 4.84 7.17 13.11
N LYS A 74 5.96 7.48 12.47
CA LYS A 74 7.10 6.57 12.48
C LYS A 74 7.66 6.59 13.90
N HIS A 75 7.65 5.44 14.58
CA HIS A 75 8.50 5.27 15.74
C HIS A 75 9.94 5.64 15.36
N PRO A 76 10.69 6.29 16.26
CA PRO A 76 12.09 6.61 15.99
C PRO A 76 12.79 5.29 15.61
N ARG A 77 13.38 5.28 14.40
CA ARG A 77 14.24 4.19 13.99
C ARG A 77 15.56 4.42 14.70
N GLU A 78 15.88 3.60 15.70
CA GLU A 78 17.26 3.50 16.15
C GLU A 78 18.07 2.89 15.01
N ILE A 79 19.10 3.60 14.58
CA ILE A 79 20.03 3.10 13.57
C ILE A 79 20.82 1.98 14.23
N ALA A 80 21.02 0.86 13.52
CA ALA A 80 21.85 -0.23 14.01
C ALA A 80 23.25 0.30 14.38
N GLN A 81 23.69 0.01 15.60
CA GLN A 81 25.04 0.39 16.04
C GLN A 81 26.04 -0.59 15.44
N ASN A 82 26.98 -0.07 14.65
CA ASN A 82 28.12 -0.86 14.19
C ASN A 82 28.98 -1.23 15.42
N ARG A 83 29.22 -2.53 15.61
CA ARG A 83 30.09 -3.07 16.65
C ARG A 83 31.32 -3.66 15.99
N GLU A 84 32.49 -3.38 16.55
CA GLU A 84 33.72 -4.06 16.16
C GLU A 84 33.77 -5.41 16.87
N ILE A 85 33.81 -6.50 16.10
CA ILE A 85 33.89 -7.87 16.60
C ILE A 85 35.33 -8.34 16.41
N THR A 86 36.03 -8.63 17.51
CA THR A 86 37.48 -8.90 17.50
C THR A 86 37.85 -10.37 17.70
N ASN A 87 36.91 -11.22 18.11
CA ASN A 87 37.13 -12.63 18.40
C ASN A 87 35.99 -13.50 17.84
N SER A 88 36.32 -14.75 17.49
CA SER A 88 35.32 -15.77 17.16
C SER A 88 34.39 -16.05 18.36
N ASN A 89 33.14 -16.37 18.08
CA ASN A 89 32.06 -16.61 19.05
C ASN A 89 31.73 -15.41 19.97
N ALA A 90 32.12 -14.19 19.58
CA ALA A 90 31.77 -12.98 20.33
C ALA A 90 30.39 -12.42 19.95
N LEU A 91 29.91 -12.70 18.74
CA LEU A 91 28.57 -12.32 18.28
C LEU A 91 28.09 -13.32 17.22
N TRP A 92 26.89 -13.86 17.43
CA TRP A 92 26.20 -14.68 16.44
C TRP A 92 25.03 -13.90 15.83
N GLU A 93 24.90 -13.98 14.53
CA GLU A 93 23.75 -13.52 13.78
C GLU A 93 22.92 -14.71 13.32
N VAL A 94 21.61 -14.61 13.44
CA VAL A 94 20.68 -15.66 13.01
C VAL A 94 19.85 -15.14 11.86
N ASP A 95 19.82 -15.91 10.77
CA ASP A 95 18.99 -15.61 9.60
C ASP A 95 18.09 -16.80 9.26
N ILE A 96 16.81 -16.52 9.01
CA ILE A 96 15.81 -17.53 8.63
C ILE A 96 15.47 -17.34 7.15
N LYS A 97 15.73 -18.39 6.38
CA LYS A 97 15.37 -18.49 4.97
C LYS A 97 14.30 -19.55 4.79
N TYR A 98 13.50 -19.43 3.73
CA TYR A 98 12.55 -20.46 3.33
C TYR A 98 12.69 -20.74 1.84
N GLY A 99 12.36 -21.97 1.45
CA GLY A 99 12.36 -22.40 0.05
C GLY A 99 11.14 -23.26 -0.25
N TYR A 100 10.69 -23.25 -1.51
CA TYR A 100 9.56 -24.06 -1.95
C TYR A 100 10.05 -25.43 -2.44
N ILE A 101 9.41 -26.50 -1.96
CA ILE A 101 9.67 -27.88 -2.40
C ILE A 101 8.73 -28.20 -3.56
N HIS A 102 9.28 -28.17 -4.77
CA HIS A 102 8.53 -28.53 -5.96
C HIS A 102 8.15 -30.02 -5.93
N GLY A 103 6.87 -30.33 -6.10
CA GLY A 103 6.33 -31.70 -6.05
C GLY A 103 5.70 -32.10 -4.71
N GLU A 104 6.01 -31.40 -3.62
CA GLU A 104 5.38 -31.65 -2.31
C GLU A 104 4.39 -30.55 -1.87
N ASP A 105 4.27 -29.51 -2.70
CA ASP A 105 3.44 -28.30 -2.50
C ASP A 105 3.56 -27.70 -1.09
N ARG A 106 4.80 -27.59 -0.61
CA ARG A 106 5.10 -27.08 0.73
C ARG A 106 6.42 -26.33 0.77
N PHE A 107 6.63 -25.58 1.83
CA PHE A 107 7.88 -24.86 2.10
C PHE A 107 8.74 -25.59 3.12
N PHE A 108 10.05 -25.40 3.02
CA PHE A 108 11.00 -25.69 4.09
C PHE A 108 11.60 -24.39 4.61
N TYR A 109 12.12 -24.46 5.83
CA TYR A 109 12.79 -23.37 6.53
C TYR A 109 14.22 -23.79 6.88
N ILE A 110 15.14 -22.85 6.81
CA ILE A 110 16.50 -22.98 7.33
C ILE A 110 16.77 -21.79 8.23
N ALA A 111 17.07 -22.04 9.51
CA ALA A 111 17.64 -21.05 10.41
C ALA A 111 19.14 -21.32 10.54
N SER A 112 19.99 -20.35 10.22
CA SER A 112 21.45 -20.50 10.28
C SER A 112 22.03 -19.56 11.33
N PHE A 113 22.87 -20.10 12.22
CA PHE A 113 23.65 -19.35 13.19
C PHE A 113 25.03 -19.06 12.60
N LEU A 114 25.29 -17.80 12.31
CA LEU A 114 26.52 -17.32 11.70
C LEU A 114 27.40 -16.65 12.76
N ASP A 115 28.63 -17.10 12.93
CA ASP A 115 29.63 -16.32 13.68
C ASP A 115 30.05 -15.11 12.83
N VAL A 116 29.85 -13.91 13.38
CA VAL A 116 30.09 -12.65 12.68
C VAL A 116 31.58 -12.44 12.40
N TYR A 117 32.46 -12.98 13.26
CA TYR A 117 33.91 -12.77 13.14
C TYR A 117 34.52 -13.55 11.99
N ASP A 118 34.31 -14.87 11.97
CA ASP A 118 34.97 -15.78 11.02
C ASP A 118 34.07 -16.19 9.84
N ARG A 119 32.78 -15.80 9.88
CA ARG A 119 31.75 -16.12 8.88
C ARG A 119 31.42 -17.62 8.76
N ASN A 120 31.78 -18.42 9.77
CA ASN A 120 31.42 -19.82 9.80
C ASN A 120 29.98 -20.01 10.29
N ILE A 121 29.33 -21.05 9.77
CA ILE A 121 28.04 -21.50 10.30
C ILE A 121 28.35 -22.34 11.54
N VAL A 122 27.92 -21.85 12.69
CA VAL A 122 28.08 -22.52 13.99
C VAL A 122 27.09 -23.68 14.09
N GLU A 123 25.84 -23.41 13.71
CA GLU A 123 24.74 -24.37 13.77
C GLU A 123 23.66 -23.98 12.75
N TYR A 124 22.80 -24.93 12.38
CA TYR A 124 21.60 -24.64 11.62
C TYR A 124 20.48 -25.61 11.96
N HIS A 125 19.24 -25.10 11.88
CA HIS A 125 18.03 -25.90 11.86
C HIS A 125 17.48 -25.94 10.44
N MET A 126 17.01 -27.10 9.98
CA MET A 126 16.31 -27.27 8.71
C MET A 126 15.09 -28.14 8.92
N GLY A 127 13.91 -27.65 8.55
CA GLY A 127 12.67 -28.38 8.75
C GLY A 127 11.50 -27.83 7.97
N LEU A 128 10.37 -28.52 8.05
CA LEU A 128 9.09 -28.04 7.51
C LEU A 128 8.46 -26.95 8.39
N SER A 129 8.97 -26.81 9.62
CA SER A 129 8.68 -25.72 10.56
C SER A 129 9.97 -25.13 11.11
N CYS A 130 9.90 -23.88 11.56
CA CYS A 130 10.97 -23.20 12.28
C CYS A 130 10.32 -22.40 13.42
N THR A 131 10.00 -23.09 14.50
CA THR A 131 9.45 -22.53 15.73
C THR A 131 10.59 -22.19 16.70
N ALA A 132 10.28 -21.48 17.79
CA ALA A 132 11.28 -21.18 18.81
C ALA A 132 11.89 -22.46 19.42
N GLU A 133 11.07 -23.49 19.63
CA GLU A 133 11.48 -24.80 20.17
C GLU A 133 12.48 -25.53 19.26
N ASP A 134 12.43 -25.27 17.95
CA ASP A 134 13.33 -25.88 16.97
C ASP A 134 14.73 -25.22 16.96
N ILE A 135 14.89 -24.06 17.61
CA ILE A 135 16.12 -23.24 17.59
C ILE A 135 16.61 -22.86 19.00
N THR A 136 16.17 -23.60 20.04
CA THR A 136 16.49 -23.31 21.45
C THR A 136 17.79 -23.96 21.90
#